data_AF-A0A8C2KXC5-F1
#
_entry.id   AF-A0A8C2KXC5-F1
#
_cell.length_a   1.000
_cell.length_b   1.000
_cell.length_c   1.000
_cell.angle_alpha   90.00
_cell.angle_beta   90.00
_cell.angle_gamma   90.00
#
_symmetry.space_group_name_H-M   'P 1'
#
loop_
_entity.id
_entity.type
_entity.pdbx_description
1 polymer ?
#
loop_
_entity_poly.entity_id
_entity_poly.type
_entity_poly.pdbx_seq_one_letter_code
_entity_poly.pdbx_strand_id
1 'polypeptide(L)'
;MWFVTVIVIASLLSSPTLAGVKDLGSHFDGNEKEKLVDARGLSPNVENTDVESIPLDFHRENTVTNDLTLEGLEDEDYIDFDKILAEGEDDYSEGDHIDEISTPAPDLDFFGEPSDPEIRRARLLRLFHGRTRLERINVVNARFGCRLYRKLRNRLNQTDNILLAPVGISIAMSMMALGVGPTAQVQLYQTLGFGEFINASAHYDNSTVHKLFRKLTHRLFRRNFGYNLRSVNDLYVKRNIHIQEAFRRDAKTYYFAEPQSVDFADPAFLVKANKRIQKITKGLIKEPLKSVDPNMAVMLLNYLYFKGTWEQKFPKELTHYRQFRVNEKKQVRVPMMQKKGSYLAAADHELNCDILQLPYAGNISMIIAVPQKLSGMRTLEQEISPTLISKWLNNMTNRTREVVFPRFKLEQNYDLIEHLKEMGLTDPFTEKGDFSPMTSEKVIVNWFKHQSTITVNEEGTEAAAMTHIGFMPLSTQTRFIVDRPFLFLIYEHRTGCVVFMGRVVDPSQS
;
A
#
# COMPACT_ATOMS: atom_id res chain seq x y z
N MET A 1 55.79 -13.27 -34.73
CA MET A 1 56.24 -14.46 -35.47
C MET A 1 56.30 -15.61 -34.48
N TRP A 2 55.51 -16.66 -34.71
CA TRP A 2 55.66 -18.04 -34.22
C TRP A 2 55.56 -18.32 -32.70
N PHE A 3 54.50 -19.04 -32.29
CA PHE A 3 54.49 -20.47 -31.90
C PHE A 3 55.14 -20.72 -30.51
N VAL A 4 54.70 -21.57 -29.57
CA VAL A 4 53.51 -22.37 -29.28
C VAL A 4 53.90 -23.22 -28.05
N THR A 5 53.01 -23.43 -27.06
CA THR A 5 52.95 -24.62 -26.13
C THR A 5 54.13 -24.83 -25.14
N VAL A 6 54.10 -25.49 -23.97
CA VAL A 6 53.15 -26.39 -23.27
C VAL A 6 53.68 -26.73 -21.85
N ILE A 7 52.77 -27.13 -20.94
CA ILE A 7 52.93 -27.99 -19.72
C ILE A 7 53.65 -27.45 -18.46
N VAL A 8 52.87 -27.31 -17.37
CA VAL A 8 53.15 -27.73 -15.97
C VAL A 8 51.77 -27.91 -15.28
N ILE A 9 51.17 -29.11 -15.21
CA ILE A 9 51.22 -30.17 -14.17
C ILE A 9 51.11 -29.69 -12.69
N ALA A 10 50.07 -30.21 -12.03
CA ALA A 10 49.89 -30.43 -10.59
C ALA A 10 49.52 -29.24 -9.69
N SER A 11 48.23 -29.16 -9.34
CA SER A 11 47.75 -29.42 -7.96
C SER A 11 46.28 -29.04 -7.83
N LEU A 12 45.43 -30.03 -7.50
CA LEU A 12 44.29 -29.95 -6.58
C LEU A 12 43.50 -31.27 -6.73
N LEU A 13 43.85 -32.21 -5.85
CA LEU A 13 43.09 -33.42 -5.59
C LEU A 13 41.75 -33.04 -4.94
N SER A 14 40.65 -33.21 -5.67
CA SER A 14 39.32 -33.40 -5.08
C SER A 14 38.97 -34.88 -5.17
N SER A 15 38.80 -35.50 -4.02
CA SER A 15 38.32 -36.87 -3.82
C SER A 15 36.90 -37.04 -4.35
N PRO A 16 36.61 -37.99 -5.25
CA PRO A 16 35.25 -38.47 -5.44
C PRO A 16 34.96 -39.56 -4.40
N THR A 17 34.06 -39.26 -3.49
CA THR A 17 33.38 -40.27 -2.68
C THR A 17 32.66 -41.24 -3.62
N LEU A 18 33.06 -42.50 -3.60
CA LEU A 18 32.32 -43.62 -4.19
C LEU A 18 30.93 -43.69 -3.55
N ALA A 19 29.90 -43.29 -4.28
CA ALA A 19 28.54 -43.79 -4.08
C ALA A 19 28.23 -44.62 -5.32
N GLY A 20 28.25 -45.95 -5.16
CA GLY A 20 27.98 -46.90 -6.23
C GLY A 20 26.58 -46.69 -6.80
N VAL A 21 26.50 -46.41 -8.09
CA VAL A 21 25.26 -46.49 -8.85
C VAL A 21 24.90 -47.98 -8.94
N LYS A 22 23.84 -48.37 -8.25
CA LYS A 22 23.26 -49.71 -8.36
C LYS A 22 22.47 -49.77 -9.68
N ASP A 23 22.78 -50.77 -10.49
CA ASP A 23 22.18 -50.99 -11.81
C ASP A 23 20.69 -51.38 -11.68
N LEU A 24 19.81 -50.70 -12.43
CA LEU A 24 18.36 -50.89 -12.36
C LEU A 24 17.90 -52.22 -13.02
N GLY A 25 18.79 -52.94 -13.71
CA GLY A 25 18.49 -54.20 -14.38
C GLY A 25 18.37 -55.42 -13.45
N SER A 26 18.90 -55.37 -12.22
CA SER A 26 18.92 -56.54 -11.32
C SER A 26 17.65 -56.74 -10.50
N HIS A 27 16.60 -55.95 -10.74
CA HIS A 27 15.31 -56.10 -10.05
C HIS A 27 14.26 -56.89 -10.84
N PHE A 28 14.52 -57.21 -12.12
CA PHE A 28 13.47 -57.70 -13.02
C PHE A 28 13.77 -58.99 -13.82
N ASP A 29 14.81 -59.76 -13.49
CA ASP A 29 15.00 -61.10 -14.07
C ASP A 29 14.84 -62.18 -13.00
N GLY A 30 13.75 -62.94 -13.12
CA GLY A 30 13.14 -63.72 -12.06
C GLY A 30 13.63 -65.16 -11.91
N ASN A 31 13.10 -65.83 -10.87
CA ASN A 31 12.44 -67.14 -10.95
C ASN A 31 11.95 -67.56 -9.54
N GLU A 32 10.82 -67.04 -9.07
CA GLU A 32 10.10 -67.67 -7.95
C GLU A 32 8.62 -67.84 -8.31
N LYS A 33 8.17 -69.08 -8.23
CA LYS A 33 6.83 -69.56 -8.57
C LYS A 33 5.76 -68.71 -7.88
N GLU A 34 4.88 -68.12 -8.67
CA GLU A 34 3.69 -67.40 -8.23
C GLU A 34 2.85 -68.24 -7.26
N LYS A 35 2.74 -67.78 -6.02
CA LYS A 35 1.55 -67.98 -5.19
C LYS A 35 0.77 -66.67 -5.21
N LEU A 36 -0.34 -66.66 -5.94
CA LEU A 36 -1.37 -65.63 -5.82
C LEU A 36 -1.87 -65.61 -4.37
N VAL A 37 -1.55 -64.53 -3.65
CA VAL A 37 -2.16 -64.23 -2.35
C VAL A 37 -3.33 -63.30 -2.62
N ASP A 38 -4.53 -63.79 -2.34
CA ASP A 38 -5.78 -63.03 -2.46
C ASP A 38 -5.83 -61.94 -1.38
N ALA A 39 -6.08 -60.69 -1.78
CA ALA A 39 -6.09 -59.53 -0.89
C ALA A 39 -7.41 -59.35 -0.12
N ARG A 40 -8.29 -60.36 -0.15
CA ARG A 40 -9.52 -60.42 0.63
C ARG A 40 -9.55 -61.76 1.33
N GLY A 41 -9.25 -61.79 2.63
CA GLY A 41 -9.19 -63.00 3.44
C GLY A 41 -10.53 -63.75 3.49
N LEU A 42 -10.77 -64.61 2.50
CA LEU A 42 -11.90 -65.54 2.46
C LEU A 42 -11.36 -66.92 2.06
N SER A 43 -11.67 -67.92 2.88
CA SER A 43 -11.29 -69.31 2.71
C SER A 43 -12.10 -69.96 1.58
N PRO A 44 -11.51 -70.90 0.81
CA PRO A 44 -12.19 -71.51 -0.32
C PRO A 44 -13.03 -72.68 0.17
N ASN A 45 -14.26 -72.41 0.62
CA ASN A 45 -15.35 -73.39 0.73
C ASN A 45 -16.64 -72.70 1.22
N VAL A 46 -17.26 -71.87 0.39
CA VAL A 46 -18.69 -71.55 0.49
C VAL A 46 -19.23 -71.32 -0.92
N GLU A 47 -20.36 -71.95 -1.22
CA GLU A 47 -21.08 -71.93 -2.49
C GLU A 47 -21.48 -70.52 -2.94
N ASN A 48 -21.57 -70.35 -4.27
CA ASN A 48 -22.09 -69.19 -5.00
C ASN A 48 -23.13 -68.37 -4.21
N THR A 49 -22.78 -67.15 -3.85
CA THR A 49 -23.74 -66.12 -3.45
C THR A 49 -23.87 -65.13 -4.60
N ASP A 50 -25.05 -65.14 -5.24
CA ASP A 50 -25.44 -64.20 -6.29
C ASP A 50 -25.28 -62.75 -5.82
N VAL A 51 -24.48 -61.98 -6.55
CA VAL A 51 -24.19 -60.56 -6.24
C VAL A 51 -25.29 -59.62 -6.76
N GLU A 52 -26.38 -60.14 -7.33
CA GLU A 52 -27.48 -59.34 -7.89
C GLU A 52 -28.72 -59.20 -6.99
N SER A 53 -28.70 -59.70 -5.75
CA SER A 53 -29.84 -59.57 -4.82
C SER A 53 -29.54 -58.72 -3.58
N ILE A 54 -28.94 -57.54 -3.76
CA ILE A 54 -28.83 -56.54 -2.69
C ILE A 54 -30.07 -55.62 -2.79
N PRO A 55 -30.96 -55.59 -1.78
CA PRO A 55 -32.09 -54.68 -1.76
C PRO A 55 -31.62 -53.23 -1.82
N LEU A 56 -32.32 -52.36 -2.56
CA LEU A 56 -32.05 -50.92 -2.67
C LEU A 56 -31.97 -50.19 -1.31
N ASP A 57 -32.49 -50.80 -0.25
CA ASP A 57 -32.45 -50.26 1.12
C ASP A 57 -31.13 -50.55 1.88
N PHE A 58 -30.24 -51.40 1.36
CA PHE A 58 -28.97 -51.72 2.04
C PHE A 58 -27.99 -50.53 2.08
N HIS A 59 -28.14 -49.56 1.18
CA HIS A 59 -27.32 -48.33 1.17
C HIS A 59 -27.88 -47.21 2.06
N ARG A 60 -29.03 -47.40 2.73
CA ARG A 60 -29.63 -46.34 3.56
C ARG A 60 -29.08 -46.24 4.98
N GLU A 61 -28.44 -47.28 5.51
CA GLU A 61 -28.08 -47.33 6.94
C GLU A 61 -26.58 -47.20 7.23
N ASN A 62 -25.73 -46.94 6.22
CA ASN A 62 -24.27 -46.76 6.46
C ASN A 62 -23.58 -45.70 5.60
N THR A 63 -24.33 -44.75 5.05
CA THR A 63 -23.77 -43.50 4.54
C THR A 63 -23.95 -42.43 5.60
N VAL A 64 -22.84 -42.04 6.25
CA VAL A 64 -22.73 -40.76 6.97
C VAL A 64 -22.76 -39.64 5.91
N THR A 65 -23.94 -39.44 5.32
CA THR A 65 -24.23 -38.35 4.38
C THR A 65 -25.64 -37.86 4.69
N ASN A 66 -25.76 -37.22 5.84
CA ASN A 66 -26.82 -36.34 6.34
C ASN A 66 -26.20 -35.85 7.67
N ASP A 67 -25.42 -34.77 7.75
CA ASP A 67 -25.60 -33.46 7.16
C ASP A 67 -24.24 -32.88 6.76
N LEU A 68 -23.99 -32.70 5.46
CA LEU A 68 -23.10 -31.61 5.04
C LEU A 68 -23.91 -30.34 5.26
N THR A 69 -23.74 -29.72 6.42
CA THR A 69 -24.09 -28.32 6.61
C THR A 69 -23.49 -27.54 5.45
N LEU A 70 -24.33 -26.82 4.71
CA LEU A 70 -23.89 -25.84 3.73
C LEU A 70 -22.73 -25.03 4.33
N GLU A 71 -21.57 -25.02 3.68
CA GLU A 71 -20.49 -24.06 3.92
C GLU A 71 -21.09 -22.64 3.86
N GLY A 72 -21.51 -22.13 5.01
CA GLY A 72 -22.32 -20.90 5.10
C GLY A 72 -23.05 -20.65 6.42
N LEU A 73 -22.97 -21.54 7.42
CA LEU A 73 -23.62 -21.38 8.73
C LEU A 73 -22.67 -21.61 9.92
N GLU A 74 -21.37 -21.35 9.75
CA GLU A 74 -20.53 -21.07 10.92
C GLU A 74 -20.41 -19.54 11.01
N ASP A 75 -21.18 -18.94 11.92
CA ASP A 75 -20.96 -17.57 12.33
C ASP A 75 -19.58 -17.53 13.02
N GLU A 76 -18.52 -17.17 12.27
CA GLU A 76 -17.20 -16.89 12.84
C GLU A 76 -17.26 -15.56 13.62
N ASP A 77 -17.99 -15.58 14.73
CA ASP A 77 -18.23 -14.42 15.56
C ASP A 77 -16.92 -13.92 16.18
N TYR A 78 -16.72 -12.61 16.14
CA TYR A 78 -15.60 -11.98 16.82
C TYR A 78 -15.86 -12.05 18.33
N ILE A 79 -14.99 -12.77 19.04
CA ILE A 79 -15.02 -12.86 20.49
C ILE A 79 -14.45 -11.56 21.06
N ASP A 80 -15.33 -10.69 21.56
CA ASP A 80 -14.92 -9.55 22.36
C ASP A 80 -14.62 -10.00 23.79
N PHE A 81 -13.37 -10.41 24.01
CA PHE A 81 -12.89 -10.85 25.32
C PHE A 81 -13.10 -9.79 26.40
N ASP A 82 -13.01 -8.50 26.06
CA ASP A 82 -13.16 -7.42 27.03
C ASP A 82 -14.61 -7.38 27.55
N LYS A 83 -15.59 -7.66 26.67
CA LYS A 83 -17.01 -7.79 27.06
C LYS A 83 -17.29 -9.08 27.84
N ILE A 84 -16.75 -10.23 27.42
CA ILE A 84 -17.00 -11.52 28.09
C ILE A 84 -16.41 -11.54 29.50
N LEU A 85 -15.18 -11.03 29.66
CA LEU A 85 -14.56 -10.93 30.97
C LEU A 85 -15.32 -9.96 31.88
N ALA A 86 -15.94 -8.93 31.31
CA ALA A 86 -16.81 -8.04 32.06
C ALA A 86 -18.16 -8.67 32.49
N GLU A 87 -18.60 -9.75 31.85
CA GLU A 87 -19.87 -10.44 32.15
C GLU A 87 -19.68 -11.71 33.00
N GLY A 88 -18.45 -12.23 33.14
CA GLY A 88 -18.19 -13.62 33.57
C GLY A 88 -17.34 -13.85 34.82
N GLU A 89 -16.89 -12.80 35.53
CA GLU A 89 -16.24 -12.97 36.83
C GLU A 89 -17.25 -12.74 37.96
N ASP A 90 -17.46 -13.76 38.80
CA ASP A 90 -18.19 -13.66 40.08
C ASP A 90 -17.40 -12.82 41.12
N ASP A 91 -16.25 -12.24 40.72
CA ASP A 91 -15.40 -11.33 41.50
C ASP A 91 -15.75 -9.83 41.29
N TYR A 92 -16.92 -9.52 40.71
CA TYR A 92 -17.47 -8.16 40.69
C TYR A 92 -18.03 -7.74 42.07
N SER A 93 -17.15 -7.51 43.05
CA SER A 93 -17.46 -6.52 44.10
C SER A 93 -17.32 -5.14 43.48
N GLU A 94 -18.47 -4.53 43.15
CA GLU A 94 -18.59 -3.13 42.75
C GLU A 94 -17.84 -2.23 43.76
N GLY A 95 -16.58 -1.87 43.47
CA GLY A 95 -15.72 -1.07 44.36
C GLY A 95 -14.34 -1.64 44.73
N ASP A 96 -13.97 -2.86 44.32
CA ASP A 96 -12.64 -3.46 44.62
C ASP A 96 -11.60 -3.32 43.49
N HIS A 97 -11.86 -2.51 42.47
CA HIS A 97 -10.81 -2.11 41.56
C HIS A 97 -9.80 -1.25 42.33
N ILE A 98 -8.54 -1.68 42.38
CA ILE A 98 -7.45 -0.81 42.83
C ILE A 98 -7.38 0.32 41.79
N ASP A 99 -7.99 1.45 42.11
CA ASP A 99 -7.94 2.65 41.27
C ASP A 99 -6.47 3.00 41.02
N GLU A 100 -6.10 3.08 39.75
CA GLU A 100 -4.82 3.63 39.36
C GLU A 100 -4.80 5.10 39.79
N ILE A 101 -4.11 5.41 40.88
CA ILE A 101 -3.87 6.80 41.29
C ILE A 101 -3.21 7.48 40.09
N SER A 102 -3.86 8.52 39.58
CA SER A 102 -3.41 9.26 38.39
C SER A 102 -2.04 9.87 38.64
N THR A 103 -0.99 9.09 38.43
CA THR A 103 0.35 9.60 38.23
C THR A 103 0.35 10.20 36.83
N PRO A 104 0.79 11.46 36.65
CA PRO A 104 0.90 12.03 35.32
C PRO A 104 1.74 11.07 34.48
N ALA A 105 1.17 10.62 33.35
CA ALA A 105 1.87 9.74 32.44
C ALA A 105 3.27 10.33 32.18
N PRO A 106 4.35 9.55 32.23
CA PRO A 106 5.62 10.06 31.76
C PRO A 106 5.40 10.58 30.33
N ASP A 107 5.88 11.79 30.02
CA ASP A 107 5.79 12.47 28.72
C ASP A 107 6.47 11.67 27.61
N LEU A 108 5.87 10.53 27.27
CA LEU A 108 6.38 9.52 26.37
C LEU A 108 5.33 9.23 25.31
N ASP A 109 4.84 10.31 24.70
CA ASP A 109 4.39 10.31 23.30
C ASP A 109 5.61 9.98 22.42
N PHE A 110 5.98 8.69 22.39
CA PHE A 110 7.09 8.17 21.59
C PHE A 110 6.85 8.38 20.09
N PHE A 111 5.58 8.45 19.65
CA PHE A 111 5.20 8.49 18.23
C PHE A 111 4.32 9.70 17.84
N GLY A 112 3.64 10.32 18.81
CA GLY A 112 2.90 11.57 18.61
C GLY A 112 3.84 12.67 18.11
N GLU A 113 3.36 13.51 17.19
CA GLU A 113 4.15 14.68 16.79
C GLU A 113 4.25 15.63 18.00
N PRO A 114 5.46 15.87 18.55
CA PRO A 114 5.59 16.67 19.75
C PRO A 114 5.07 18.09 19.50
N SER A 115 4.39 18.66 20.48
CA SER A 115 3.87 20.04 20.38
C SER A 115 5.00 21.05 20.13
N ASP A 116 6.17 20.80 20.72
CA ASP A 116 7.36 21.63 20.59
C ASP A 116 7.95 21.59 19.15
N PRO A 117 8.03 22.75 18.44
CA PRO A 117 8.72 22.87 17.16
C PRO A 117 10.18 22.40 17.15
N GLU A 118 10.93 22.61 18.23
CA GLU A 118 12.36 22.25 18.28
C GLU A 118 12.56 20.74 18.33
N ILE A 119 11.78 20.05 19.17
CA ILE A 119 11.79 18.58 19.26
C ILE A 119 11.35 17.96 17.93
N ARG A 120 10.32 18.53 17.29
CA ARG A 120 9.87 18.13 15.94
C ARG A 120 11.01 18.21 14.92
N ARG A 121 11.72 19.34 14.90
CA ARG A 121 12.86 19.54 14.01
C ARG A 121 13.98 18.56 14.32
N ALA A 122 14.32 18.34 15.59
CA ALA A 122 15.36 17.41 15.99
C ALA A 122 15.05 15.97 15.57
N ARG A 123 13.80 15.50 15.77
CA ARG A 123 13.35 14.17 15.31
C ARG A 123 13.47 14.02 13.79
N LEU A 124 13.07 15.04 13.04
CA LEU A 124 13.19 15.04 11.57
C LEU A 124 14.66 14.99 11.12
N LEU A 125 15.54 15.81 11.71
CA LEU A 125 16.95 15.86 11.32
C LEU A 125 17.68 14.55 11.62
N ARG A 126 17.31 13.82 12.69
CA ARG A 126 17.84 12.47 12.95
C ARG A 126 17.58 11.51 11.79
N LEU A 127 16.41 11.62 11.15
CA LEU A 127 16.08 10.80 9.98
C LEU A 127 16.92 11.16 8.74
N PHE A 128 17.59 12.32 8.69
CA PHE A 128 18.37 12.73 7.53
C PHE A 128 19.77 12.13 7.48
N HIS A 129 20.27 11.61 8.61
CA HIS A 129 21.56 10.94 8.68
C HIS A 129 21.60 9.74 7.73
N GLY A 130 22.69 9.60 6.97
CA GLY A 130 22.87 8.54 5.96
C GLY A 130 21.99 8.67 4.71
N ARG A 131 21.07 9.63 4.64
CA ARG A 131 20.15 9.80 3.50
C ARG A 131 20.66 10.83 2.48
N THR A 132 20.44 10.52 1.20
CA THR A 132 20.64 11.42 0.06
C THR A 132 19.69 12.61 0.10
N ARG A 133 19.98 13.68 -0.67
CA ARG A 133 19.11 14.87 -0.75
C ARG A 133 17.69 14.53 -1.16
N LEU A 134 17.54 13.57 -2.08
CA LEU A 134 16.25 13.15 -2.61
C LEU A 134 15.45 12.36 -1.57
N GLU A 135 16.11 11.54 -0.76
CA GLU A 135 15.44 10.85 0.36
C GLU A 135 15.04 11.82 1.46
N ARG A 136 15.87 12.82 1.78
CA ARG A 136 15.54 13.84 2.80
C ARG A 136 14.26 14.62 2.46
N ILE A 137 14.12 15.08 1.22
CA ILE A 137 12.88 15.76 0.79
C ILE A 137 11.68 14.80 0.79
N ASN A 138 11.89 13.51 0.50
CA ASN A 138 10.83 12.51 0.56
C ASN A 138 10.41 12.16 2.00
N VAL A 139 11.31 12.22 2.99
CA VAL A 139 10.96 12.13 4.41
C VAL A 139 10.06 13.29 4.82
N VAL A 140 10.39 14.51 4.37
CA VAL A 140 9.55 15.71 4.59
C VAL A 140 8.18 15.57 3.91
N ASN A 141 8.16 15.08 2.68
CA ASN A 141 6.91 14.80 1.96
C ASN A 141 6.07 13.71 2.67
N ALA A 142 6.69 12.64 3.17
CA ALA A 142 6.01 11.61 3.95
C ALA A 142 5.40 12.19 5.24
N ARG A 143 6.12 13.12 5.89
CA ARG A 143 5.61 13.84 7.08
C ARG A 143 4.36 14.65 6.75
N PHE A 144 4.42 15.44 5.68
CA PHE A 144 3.26 16.18 5.18
C PHE A 144 2.10 15.23 4.85
N GLY A 145 2.37 14.12 4.15
CA GLY A 145 1.39 13.10 3.84
C GLY A 145 0.70 12.53 5.07
N CYS A 146 1.45 12.18 6.12
CA CYS A 146 0.90 11.69 7.38
C CYS A 146 0.01 12.75 8.07
N ARG A 147 0.45 14.01 8.11
CA ARG A 147 -0.36 15.11 8.67
C ARG A 147 -1.66 15.32 7.90
N LEU A 148 -1.58 15.35 6.56
CA LEU A 148 -2.75 15.49 5.71
C LEU A 148 -3.69 14.29 5.84
N TYR A 149 -3.17 13.08 5.91
CA TYR A 149 -3.94 11.86 6.15
C TYR A 149 -4.74 11.95 7.45
N ARG A 150 -4.11 12.36 8.57
CA ARG A 150 -4.81 12.54 9.85
C ARG A 150 -5.92 13.59 9.77
N LYS A 151 -5.66 14.72 9.07
CA LYS A 151 -6.66 15.77 8.85
C LYS A 151 -7.84 15.29 8.02
N LEU A 152 -7.57 14.55 6.95
CA LEU A 152 -8.59 13.96 6.08
C LEU A 152 -9.43 12.93 6.85
N ARG A 153 -8.79 12.02 7.58
CA ARG A 153 -9.46 11.01 8.42
C ARG A 153 -10.46 11.63 9.38
N ASN A 154 -10.12 12.75 10.02
CA ASN A 154 -10.99 13.38 11.01
C ASN A 154 -12.29 13.96 10.42
N ARG A 155 -12.38 14.13 9.08
CA ARG A 155 -13.58 14.60 8.37
C ARG A 155 -14.36 13.47 7.69
N LEU A 156 -13.79 12.27 7.61
CA LEU A 156 -14.41 11.10 6.97
C LEU A 156 -14.95 10.14 8.04
N ASN A 157 -15.87 9.25 7.66
CA ASN A 157 -16.35 8.23 8.59
C ASN A 157 -15.26 7.17 8.81
N GLN A 158 -15.29 6.52 9.97
CA GLN A 158 -14.38 5.41 10.26
C GLN A 158 -14.64 4.18 9.36
N THR A 159 -15.83 4.09 8.77
CA THR A 159 -16.23 3.04 7.83
C THR A 159 -15.69 3.24 6.42
N ASP A 160 -15.21 4.44 6.11
CA ASP A 160 -14.86 4.79 4.74
C ASP A 160 -13.42 4.37 4.42
N ASN A 161 -13.22 3.90 3.19
CA ASN A 161 -11.90 3.68 2.63
C ASN A 161 -11.20 5.04 2.39
N ILE A 162 -9.89 5.07 2.54
CA ILE A 162 -9.08 6.27 2.30
C ILE A 162 -7.95 5.92 1.34
N LEU A 163 -7.73 6.78 0.34
CA LEU A 163 -6.58 6.66 -0.55
C LEU A 163 -6.05 8.05 -0.89
N LEU A 164 -4.83 8.33 -0.48
CA LEU A 164 -4.13 9.59 -0.71
C LEU A 164 -2.83 9.32 -1.47
N ALA A 165 -2.44 10.22 -2.36
CA ALA A 165 -1.11 10.19 -2.98
C ALA A 165 -0.29 11.44 -2.60
N PRO A 166 0.40 11.43 -1.44
CA PRO A 166 1.09 12.61 -0.92
C PRO A 166 2.09 13.23 -1.90
N VAL A 167 2.84 12.40 -2.63
CA VAL A 167 3.81 12.88 -3.62
C VAL A 167 3.18 13.71 -4.73
N GLY A 168 1.99 13.34 -5.20
CA GLY A 168 1.30 14.10 -6.24
C GLY A 168 0.84 15.46 -5.74
N ILE A 169 0.30 15.50 -4.51
CA ILE A 169 -0.15 16.73 -3.85
C ILE A 169 1.03 17.67 -3.62
N SER A 170 2.13 17.15 -3.08
CA SER A 170 3.36 17.94 -2.85
C SER A 170 3.97 18.47 -4.14
N ILE A 171 3.96 17.68 -5.23
CA ILE A 171 4.41 18.15 -6.55
C ILE A 171 3.52 19.29 -7.06
N ALA A 172 2.20 19.13 -6.98
CA ALA A 172 1.24 20.13 -7.44
C ALA A 172 1.36 21.44 -6.64
N MET A 173 1.51 21.34 -5.32
CA MET A 173 1.70 22.51 -4.45
C MET A 173 3.09 23.15 -4.62
N SER A 174 4.15 22.35 -4.82
CA SER A 174 5.48 22.89 -5.09
C SER A 174 5.55 23.60 -6.46
N MET A 175 4.72 23.19 -7.43
CA MET A 175 4.51 23.92 -8.68
C MET A 175 3.79 25.25 -8.41
N MET A 176 2.73 25.24 -7.61
CA MET A 176 2.01 26.46 -7.22
C MET A 176 2.91 27.45 -6.47
N ALA A 177 3.89 26.96 -5.71
CA ALA A 177 4.87 27.78 -5.01
C ALA A 177 5.74 28.68 -5.90
N LEU A 178 5.86 28.35 -7.20
CA LEU A 178 6.52 29.21 -8.20
C LEU A 178 5.67 30.44 -8.57
N GLY A 179 4.36 30.37 -8.37
CA GLY A 179 3.39 31.36 -8.83
C GLY A 179 2.81 32.25 -7.72
N VAL A 180 3.17 32.00 -6.47
CA VAL A 180 2.70 32.77 -5.31
C VAL A 180 3.79 33.70 -4.81
N GLY A 181 3.39 34.85 -4.28
CA GLY A 181 4.28 35.85 -3.69
C GLY A 181 4.91 35.40 -2.36
N PRO A 182 5.81 36.22 -1.79
CA PRO A 182 6.66 35.82 -0.67
C PRO A 182 5.90 35.32 0.57
N THR A 183 4.85 36.01 0.99
CA THR A 183 4.07 35.65 2.20
C THR A 183 3.37 34.29 2.04
N ALA A 184 2.68 34.10 0.92
CA ALA A 184 2.01 32.85 0.59
C ALA A 184 3.00 31.70 0.36
N GLN A 185 4.18 31.99 -0.21
CA GLN A 185 5.26 31.01 -0.37
C GLN A 185 5.77 30.51 0.99
N VAL A 186 5.92 31.39 1.97
CA VAL A 186 6.33 31.00 3.34
C VAL A 186 5.29 30.07 3.98
N GLN A 187 4.00 30.42 3.92
CA GLN A 187 2.93 29.54 4.44
C GLN A 187 2.95 28.16 3.77
N LEU A 188 3.14 28.13 2.45
CA LEU A 188 3.19 26.88 1.68
C LEU A 188 4.40 26.03 2.09
N TYR A 189 5.57 26.65 2.24
CA TYR A 189 6.80 25.95 2.62
C TYR A 189 6.78 25.46 4.06
N GLN A 190 6.12 26.19 4.96
CA GLN A 190 5.87 25.74 6.34
C GLN A 190 4.88 24.58 6.38
N THR A 191 3.78 24.67 5.61
CA THR A 191 2.74 23.63 5.57
C THR A 191 3.26 22.30 5.03
N LEU A 192 4.01 22.34 3.92
CA LEU A 192 4.62 21.16 3.29
C LEU A 192 5.91 20.69 3.99
N GLY A 193 6.47 21.48 4.91
CA GLY A 193 7.73 21.20 5.61
C GLY A 193 9.00 21.51 4.78
N PHE A 194 8.87 22.13 3.60
CA PHE A 194 10.04 22.51 2.78
C PHE A 194 10.95 23.53 3.46
N GLY A 195 10.40 24.37 4.35
CA GLY A 195 11.22 25.26 5.18
C GLY A 195 12.21 24.49 6.06
N GLU A 196 11.76 23.38 6.67
CA GLU A 196 12.64 22.50 7.46
C GLU A 196 13.69 21.80 6.59
N PHE A 197 13.32 21.39 5.38
CA PHE A 197 14.25 20.82 4.41
C PHE A 197 15.36 21.82 4.07
N ILE A 198 15.01 23.04 3.67
CA ILE A 198 15.97 24.08 3.28
C ILE A 198 16.91 24.40 4.45
N ASN A 199 16.36 24.55 5.66
CA ASN A 199 17.12 24.83 6.87
C ASN A 199 17.99 23.68 7.37
N ALA A 200 17.95 22.50 6.73
CA ALA A 200 18.76 21.35 7.12
C ALA A 200 20.19 21.40 6.56
N SER A 201 20.49 22.25 5.57
CA SER A 201 21.83 22.42 5.04
C SER A 201 22.03 23.80 4.43
N ALA A 202 23.19 24.42 4.67
CA ALA A 202 23.55 25.71 4.08
C ALA A 202 23.62 25.69 2.54
N HIS A 203 23.65 24.51 1.91
CA HIS A 203 23.67 24.35 0.46
C HIS A 203 22.27 24.18 -0.16
N TYR A 204 21.21 24.23 0.64
CA TYR A 204 19.84 24.09 0.14
C TYR A 204 19.17 25.46 0.06
N ASP A 205 18.40 25.62 -1.01
CA ASP A 205 17.65 26.82 -1.34
C ASP A 205 16.30 26.43 -1.97
N ASN A 206 15.46 27.43 -2.24
CA ASN A 206 14.17 27.20 -2.91
C ASN A 206 14.35 26.47 -4.25
N SER A 207 15.40 26.79 -5.00
CA SER A 207 15.67 26.13 -6.30
C SER A 207 15.99 24.63 -6.15
N THR A 208 16.62 24.23 -5.03
CA THR A 208 16.92 22.83 -4.74
C THR A 208 15.65 22.00 -4.61
N VAL A 209 14.61 22.53 -3.97
CA VAL A 209 13.29 21.86 -3.86
C VAL A 209 12.73 21.55 -5.25
N HIS A 210 12.66 22.55 -6.13
CA HIS A 210 12.14 22.39 -7.49
C HIS A 210 13.00 21.44 -8.35
N LYS A 211 14.33 21.51 -8.24
CA LYS A 211 15.26 20.58 -8.92
C LYS A 211 15.06 19.14 -8.45
N LEU A 212 14.79 18.91 -7.17
CA LEU A 212 14.54 17.57 -6.63
C LEU A 212 13.18 17.04 -7.08
N PHE A 213 12.11 17.85 -7.05
CA PHE A 213 10.81 17.44 -7.58
C PHE A 213 10.86 17.18 -9.09
N ARG A 214 11.67 17.91 -9.86
CA ARG A 214 11.94 17.59 -11.27
C ARG A 214 12.52 16.18 -11.43
N LYS A 215 13.55 15.85 -10.65
CA LYS A 215 14.18 14.52 -10.66
C LYS A 215 13.20 13.43 -10.22
N LEU A 216 12.41 13.70 -9.18
CA LEU A 216 11.41 12.76 -8.66
C LEU A 216 10.30 12.50 -9.67
N THR A 217 9.72 13.56 -10.25
CA THR A 217 8.66 13.48 -11.26
C THR A 217 9.14 12.71 -12.50
N HIS A 218 10.36 13.00 -12.96
CA HIS A 218 10.96 12.26 -14.07
C HIS A 218 11.13 10.77 -13.75
N ARG A 219 11.58 10.44 -12.52
CA ARG A 219 11.73 9.05 -12.08
C ARG A 219 10.38 8.35 -12.01
N LEU A 220 9.43 8.89 -11.27
CA LEU A 220 8.17 8.21 -10.94
C LEU A 220 7.21 8.09 -12.14
N PHE A 221 7.07 9.16 -12.94
CA PHE A 221 5.98 9.23 -13.92
C PHE A 221 6.45 9.17 -15.38
N ARG A 222 7.76 9.35 -15.65
CA ARG A 222 8.30 9.36 -17.02
C ARG A 222 9.19 8.16 -17.34
N ARG A 223 9.54 7.34 -16.36
CA ARG A 223 10.22 6.06 -16.57
C ARG A 223 9.26 4.93 -16.24
N ASN A 224 9.43 3.81 -16.94
CA ASN A 224 8.74 2.57 -16.62
C ASN A 224 9.72 1.64 -15.93
N PHE A 225 9.37 1.15 -14.75
CA PHE A 225 10.17 0.19 -13.98
C PHE A 225 9.47 -1.17 -13.84
N GLY A 226 8.40 -1.43 -14.58
CA GLY A 226 7.63 -2.67 -14.49
C GLY A 226 6.28 -2.51 -13.79
N TYR A 227 5.95 -1.31 -13.30
CA TYR A 227 4.63 -0.95 -12.78
C TYR A 227 4.01 0.19 -13.59
N ASN A 228 2.68 0.30 -13.57
CA ASN A 228 1.95 1.36 -14.23
C ASN A 228 1.58 2.45 -13.22
N LEU A 229 2.43 3.47 -13.11
CA LEU A 229 2.17 4.68 -12.33
C LEU A 229 1.94 5.84 -13.30
N ARG A 230 0.74 6.44 -13.25
CA ARG A 230 0.36 7.57 -14.08
C ARG A 230 -0.09 8.73 -13.21
N SER A 231 0.22 9.94 -13.65
CA SER A 231 -0.22 11.15 -12.97
C SER A 231 -0.56 12.25 -13.97
N VAL A 232 -1.57 13.04 -13.62
CA VAL A 232 -1.93 14.30 -14.28
C VAL A 232 -1.84 15.40 -13.21
N ASN A 233 -0.95 16.36 -13.44
CA ASN A 233 -0.76 17.55 -12.59
C ASN A 233 -0.96 18.78 -13.47
N ASP A 234 -2.22 19.10 -13.74
CA ASP A 234 -2.58 20.21 -14.62
C ASP A 234 -3.04 21.42 -13.80
N LEU A 235 -2.63 22.61 -14.24
CA LEU A 235 -3.06 23.89 -13.72
C LEU A 235 -3.91 24.59 -14.78
N TYR A 236 -5.14 24.92 -14.44
CA TYR A 236 -6.08 25.64 -15.30
C TYR A 236 -6.33 27.03 -14.73
N VAL A 237 -6.25 28.04 -15.59
CA VAL A 237 -6.44 29.45 -15.23
C VAL A 237 -7.48 30.05 -16.17
N LYS A 238 -8.37 30.91 -15.65
CA LYS A 238 -9.41 31.56 -16.45
C LYS A 238 -8.80 32.35 -17.61
N ARG A 239 -9.43 32.28 -18.79
CA ARG A 239 -8.89 32.80 -20.06
C ARG A 239 -8.49 34.28 -20.01
N ASN A 240 -9.22 35.09 -19.24
CA ASN A 240 -8.98 36.54 -19.17
C ASN A 240 -7.77 36.90 -18.30
N ILE A 241 -7.21 35.94 -17.56
CA ILE A 241 -6.06 36.15 -16.69
C ILE A 241 -4.78 35.92 -17.48
N HIS A 242 -3.96 36.96 -17.60
CA HIS A 242 -2.65 36.82 -18.24
C HIS A 242 -1.67 36.08 -17.34
N ILE A 243 -1.18 34.91 -17.79
CA ILE A 243 -0.15 34.13 -17.08
C ILE A 243 1.23 34.56 -17.56
N GLN A 244 2.11 34.94 -16.63
CA GLN A 244 3.47 35.34 -16.92
C GLN A 244 4.30 34.22 -17.55
N GLU A 245 5.10 34.57 -18.56
CA GLU A 245 5.96 33.62 -19.27
C GLU A 245 7.04 33.00 -18.38
N ALA A 246 7.53 33.73 -17.39
CA ALA A 246 8.48 33.20 -16.41
C ALA A 246 7.90 32.01 -15.65
N PHE A 247 6.67 32.14 -15.14
CA PHE A 247 5.97 31.05 -14.47
C PHE A 247 5.69 29.87 -15.41
N ARG A 248 5.24 30.12 -16.65
CA ARG A 248 5.03 29.06 -17.66
C ARG A 248 6.31 28.28 -17.93
N ARG A 249 7.44 28.97 -18.11
CA ARG A 249 8.75 28.37 -18.35
C ARG A 249 9.20 27.52 -17.18
N ASP A 250 9.05 28.01 -15.95
CA ASP A 250 9.53 27.33 -14.76
C ASP A 250 8.65 26.12 -14.42
N ALA A 251 7.32 26.22 -14.56
CA ALA A 251 6.39 25.11 -14.45
C ALA A 251 6.73 23.98 -15.45
N LYS A 252 7.01 24.34 -16.71
CA LYS A 252 7.43 23.38 -17.75
C LYS A 252 8.78 22.75 -17.44
N THR A 253 9.74 23.54 -16.97
CA THR A 253 11.12 23.11 -16.71
C THR A 253 11.21 22.18 -15.51
N TYR A 254 10.59 22.54 -14.39
CA TYR A 254 10.69 21.80 -13.13
C TYR A 254 9.64 20.71 -12.98
N TYR A 255 8.42 20.91 -13.49
CA TYR A 255 7.30 20.00 -13.22
C TYR A 255 6.76 19.29 -14.45
N PHE A 256 7.27 19.61 -15.64
CA PHE A 256 6.74 19.10 -16.92
C PHE A 256 5.24 19.41 -17.10
N ALA A 257 4.76 20.46 -16.43
CA ALA A 257 3.39 20.91 -16.48
C ALA A 257 3.28 22.14 -17.39
N GLU A 258 2.15 22.27 -18.08
CA GLU A 258 1.88 23.42 -18.94
C GLU A 258 0.58 24.07 -18.47
N PRO A 259 0.65 25.20 -17.75
CA PRO A 259 -0.54 25.93 -17.32
C PRO A 259 -1.44 26.31 -18.50
N GLN A 260 -2.72 25.95 -18.43
CA GLN A 260 -3.68 26.12 -19.53
C GLN A 260 -4.63 27.28 -19.23
N SER A 261 -4.83 28.15 -20.22
CA SER A 261 -5.84 29.22 -20.17
C SER A 261 -7.16 28.69 -20.71
N VAL A 262 -8.21 28.69 -19.90
CA VAL A 262 -9.50 28.05 -20.22
C VAL A 262 -10.69 28.91 -19.85
N ASP A 263 -11.81 28.66 -20.51
CA ASP A 263 -13.09 29.26 -20.16
C ASP A 263 -13.89 28.24 -19.35
N PHE A 264 -14.10 28.51 -18.06
CA PHE A 264 -14.81 27.60 -17.17
C PHE A 264 -16.32 27.59 -17.41
N ALA A 265 -16.87 28.61 -18.09
CA ALA A 265 -18.27 28.66 -18.47
C ALA A 265 -18.57 27.81 -19.73
N ASP A 266 -17.54 27.50 -20.53
CA ASP A 266 -17.69 26.71 -21.76
C ASP A 266 -17.82 25.22 -21.42
N PRO A 267 -18.96 24.55 -21.70
CA PRO A 267 -19.10 23.11 -21.44
C PRO A 267 -18.12 22.25 -22.26
N ALA A 268 -17.60 22.77 -23.39
CA ALA A 268 -16.59 22.06 -24.16
C ALA A 268 -15.25 21.93 -23.40
N PHE A 269 -14.98 22.80 -22.42
CA PHE A 269 -13.83 22.68 -21.54
C PHE A 269 -13.86 21.36 -20.76
N LEU A 270 -14.98 21.02 -20.11
CA LEU A 270 -15.14 19.79 -19.33
C LEU A 270 -14.85 18.55 -20.17
N VAL A 271 -15.42 18.50 -21.39
CA VAL A 271 -15.21 17.38 -22.32
C VAL A 271 -13.73 17.26 -22.70
N LYS A 272 -13.06 18.38 -23.03
CA LYS A 272 -11.64 18.39 -23.38
C LYS A 272 -10.76 17.96 -22.20
N ALA A 273 -11.03 18.47 -21.00
CA ALA A 273 -10.29 18.14 -19.78
C ALA A 273 -10.45 16.66 -19.43
N ASN A 274 -11.67 16.14 -19.41
CA ASN A 274 -11.94 14.72 -19.16
C ASN A 274 -11.28 13.82 -20.21
N LYS A 275 -11.35 14.17 -21.51
CA LYS A 275 -10.69 13.42 -22.59
C LYS A 275 -9.16 13.43 -22.44
N ARG A 276 -8.57 14.55 -22.00
CA ARG A 276 -7.13 14.65 -21.70
C ARG A 276 -6.74 13.75 -20.54
N ILE A 277 -7.48 13.79 -19.43
CA ILE A 277 -7.22 12.95 -18.26
C ILE A 277 -7.36 11.47 -18.64
N GLN A 278 -8.42 11.12 -19.36
CA GLN A 278 -8.64 9.76 -19.87
C GLN A 278 -7.50 9.31 -20.78
N LYS A 279 -7.01 10.15 -21.69
CA LYS A 279 -5.87 9.82 -22.57
C LYS A 279 -4.58 9.57 -21.78
N ILE A 280 -4.24 10.44 -20.83
CA ILE A 280 -3.00 10.30 -20.03
C ILE A 280 -3.08 9.07 -19.11
N THR A 281 -4.27 8.81 -18.56
CA THR A 281 -4.53 7.65 -17.69
C THR A 281 -4.88 6.39 -18.49
N LYS A 282 -4.77 6.40 -19.82
CA LYS A 282 -5.09 5.25 -20.71
C LYS A 282 -6.49 4.67 -20.50
N GLY A 283 -7.49 5.51 -20.26
CA GLY A 283 -8.88 5.09 -20.09
C GLY A 283 -9.26 4.67 -18.67
N LEU A 284 -8.33 4.74 -17.73
CA LEU A 284 -8.51 4.22 -16.37
C LEU A 284 -9.29 5.17 -15.47
N ILE A 285 -9.09 6.48 -15.62
CA ILE A 285 -9.90 7.51 -14.95
C ILE A 285 -10.87 8.06 -15.98
N LYS A 286 -12.16 7.81 -15.78
CA LYS A 286 -13.25 8.22 -16.68
C LYS A 286 -14.05 9.34 -16.03
N GLU A 287 -14.23 10.43 -16.77
CA GLU A 287 -15.08 11.57 -16.39
C GLU A 287 -14.89 12.08 -14.94
N PRO A 288 -13.65 12.37 -14.53
CA PRO A 288 -13.41 12.82 -13.16
C PRO A 288 -14.08 14.17 -12.85
N LEU A 289 -14.20 15.07 -13.84
CA LEU A 289 -14.86 16.35 -13.69
C LEU A 289 -16.33 16.24 -14.11
N LYS A 290 -17.24 16.23 -13.12
CA LYS A 290 -18.70 16.24 -13.35
C LYS A 290 -19.25 17.65 -13.58
N SER A 291 -18.80 18.59 -12.75
CA SER A 291 -19.16 20.02 -12.84
C SER A 291 -17.97 20.86 -12.39
N VAL A 292 -17.94 22.10 -12.86
CA VAL A 292 -16.98 23.15 -12.48
C VAL A 292 -17.79 24.43 -12.29
N ASP A 293 -17.42 25.26 -11.31
CA ASP A 293 -18.02 26.59 -11.16
C ASP A 293 -17.51 27.53 -12.27
N PRO A 294 -18.40 28.12 -13.10
CA PRO A 294 -18.02 29.05 -14.16
C PRO A 294 -17.22 30.27 -13.69
N ASN A 295 -17.31 30.62 -12.40
CA ASN A 295 -16.67 31.80 -11.84
C ASN A 295 -15.24 31.54 -11.32
N MET A 296 -14.75 30.30 -11.39
CA MET A 296 -13.39 29.97 -10.94
C MET A 296 -12.32 30.79 -11.69
N ALA A 297 -11.29 31.22 -10.97
CA ALA A 297 -10.09 31.85 -11.50
C ALA A 297 -8.99 30.82 -11.74
N VAL A 298 -8.72 29.96 -10.75
CA VAL A 298 -7.65 28.96 -10.81
C VAL A 298 -8.12 27.60 -10.29
N MET A 299 -7.86 26.55 -11.05
CA MET A 299 -8.16 25.16 -10.72
C MET A 299 -6.90 24.30 -10.84
N LEU A 300 -6.54 23.62 -9.75
CA LEU A 300 -5.43 22.67 -9.69
C LEU A 300 -5.98 21.25 -9.69
N LEU A 301 -5.54 20.45 -10.66
CA LEU A 301 -5.95 19.07 -10.82
C LEU A 301 -4.78 18.12 -10.60
N ASN A 302 -4.95 17.22 -9.62
CA ASN A 302 -3.99 16.17 -9.32
C ASN A 302 -4.66 14.80 -9.38
N TYR A 303 -4.45 14.08 -10.48
CA TYR A 303 -4.93 12.71 -10.65
C TYR A 303 -3.76 11.73 -10.60
N LEU A 304 -3.90 10.64 -9.86
CA LEU A 304 -2.92 9.55 -9.87
C LEU A 304 -3.59 8.19 -10.00
N TYR A 305 -2.95 7.33 -10.78
CA TYR A 305 -3.35 5.93 -10.94
C TYR A 305 -2.14 5.04 -10.70
N PHE A 306 -2.32 4.01 -9.88
CA PHE A 306 -1.34 2.96 -9.67
C PHE A 306 -1.93 1.57 -9.91
N LYS A 307 -1.23 0.82 -10.76
CA LYS A 307 -1.37 -0.63 -10.89
C LYS A 307 0.01 -1.25 -10.90
N GLY A 308 0.34 -1.93 -9.82
CA GLY A 308 1.60 -2.66 -9.68
C GLY A 308 1.55 -4.01 -10.38
N THR A 309 2.72 -4.59 -10.57
CA THR A 309 2.93 -5.97 -11.02
C THR A 309 3.74 -6.63 -9.92
N TRP A 310 3.18 -7.62 -9.23
CA TRP A 310 3.89 -8.27 -8.12
C TRP A 310 5.20 -8.86 -8.62
N GLU A 311 6.27 -8.71 -7.85
CA GLU A 311 7.52 -9.43 -8.13
C GLU A 311 7.28 -10.94 -8.04
N GLN A 312 6.41 -11.32 -7.10
CA GLN A 312 6.00 -12.67 -6.80
C GLN A 312 4.46 -12.77 -6.87
N LYS A 313 3.89 -13.07 -8.05
CA LYS A 313 2.42 -13.13 -8.24
C LYS A 313 1.71 -14.10 -7.33
N PHE A 314 0.44 -13.80 -7.05
CA PHE A 314 -0.54 -14.72 -6.51
C PHE A 314 -1.08 -15.63 -7.64
N PRO A 315 -1.20 -16.95 -7.42
CA PRO A 315 -1.88 -17.83 -8.37
C PRO A 315 -3.37 -17.53 -8.38
N LYS A 316 -3.97 -17.38 -9.57
CA LYS A 316 -5.41 -17.08 -9.68
C LYS A 316 -6.25 -18.24 -9.15
N GLU A 317 -5.73 -19.46 -9.25
CA GLU A 317 -6.34 -20.72 -8.83
C GLU A 317 -6.48 -20.80 -7.32
N LEU A 318 -5.62 -20.09 -6.57
CA LEU A 318 -5.70 -20.00 -5.10
C LEU A 318 -6.56 -18.83 -4.63
N THR A 319 -7.18 -18.06 -5.54
CA THR A 319 -8.07 -16.96 -5.16
C THR A 319 -9.47 -17.48 -4.93
N HIS A 320 -10.00 -17.28 -3.72
CA HIS A 320 -11.33 -17.73 -3.35
C HIS A 320 -12.01 -16.71 -2.43
N TYR A 321 -13.34 -16.76 -2.37
CA TYR A 321 -14.11 -15.87 -1.52
C TYR A 321 -13.94 -16.28 -0.05
N ARG A 322 -13.48 -15.34 0.78
CA ARG A 322 -13.47 -15.48 2.25
C ARG A 322 -14.16 -14.31 2.91
N GLN A 323 -14.46 -14.46 4.19
CA GLN A 323 -14.95 -13.37 5.01
C GLN A 323 -13.86 -12.33 5.25
N PHE A 324 -14.26 -11.06 5.17
CA PHE A 324 -13.51 -9.91 5.63
C PHE A 324 -14.34 -9.22 6.70
N ARG A 325 -13.76 -9.07 7.89
CA ARG A 325 -14.39 -8.45 9.04
C ARG A 325 -14.30 -6.94 8.89
N VAL A 326 -15.42 -6.27 8.60
CA VAL A 326 -15.49 -4.80 8.46
C VAL A 326 -15.49 -4.14 9.84
N ASN A 327 -16.20 -4.75 10.79
CA ASN A 327 -16.22 -4.40 12.20
C ASN A 327 -16.60 -5.63 13.03
N GLU A 328 -16.74 -5.48 14.35
CA GLU A 328 -17.04 -6.59 15.28
C GLU A 328 -18.33 -7.35 14.94
N LYS A 329 -19.29 -6.70 14.27
CA LYS A 329 -20.62 -7.24 13.98
C LYS A 329 -20.87 -7.57 12.50
N LYS A 330 -20.02 -7.08 11.60
CA LYS A 330 -20.26 -7.12 10.15
C LYS A 330 -19.08 -7.76 9.43
N GLN A 331 -19.40 -8.76 8.63
CA GLN A 331 -18.48 -9.41 7.70
C GLN A 331 -18.99 -9.27 6.26
N VAL A 332 -18.06 -9.28 5.30
CA VAL A 332 -18.35 -9.26 3.86
C VAL A 332 -17.52 -10.30 3.14
N ARG A 333 -18.12 -11.03 2.18
CA ARG A 333 -17.38 -12.00 1.36
C ARG A 333 -16.63 -11.28 0.24
N VAL A 334 -15.32 -11.46 0.19
CA VAL A 334 -14.45 -10.83 -0.82
C VAL A 334 -13.45 -11.82 -1.41
N PRO A 335 -13.02 -11.62 -2.67
CA PRO A 335 -11.97 -12.43 -3.27
C PRO A 335 -10.64 -12.23 -2.54
N MET A 336 -10.18 -13.27 -1.84
CA MET A 336 -8.90 -13.31 -1.16
C MET A 336 -7.88 -14.07 -2.00
N MET A 337 -6.79 -13.39 -2.34
CA MET A 337 -5.65 -13.98 -3.02
C MET A 337 -4.77 -14.68 -1.99
N GLN A 338 -4.26 -15.87 -2.32
CA GLN A 338 -3.42 -16.63 -1.40
C GLN A 338 -2.12 -17.09 -2.05
N LYS A 339 -1.01 -17.00 -1.31
CA LYS A 339 0.28 -17.53 -1.76
C LYS A 339 1.23 -17.79 -0.60
N LYS A 340 1.98 -18.88 -0.71
CA LYS A 340 3.16 -19.14 0.11
C LYS A 340 4.43 -18.61 -0.55
N GLY A 341 5.29 -17.95 0.22
CA GLY A 341 6.56 -17.40 -0.24
C GLY A 341 7.38 -16.81 0.90
N SER A 342 8.59 -16.35 0.60
CA SER A 342 9.43 -15.63 1.57
C SER A 342 9.11 -14.13 1.51
N TYR A 343 8.64 -13.58 2.61
CA TYR A 343 8.25 -12.17 2.73
C TYR A 343 8.88 -11.52 3.95
N LEU A 344 9.09 -10.21 3.87
CA LEU A 344 9.48 -9.35 4.98
C LEU A 344 8.23 -9.05 5.84
N ALA A 345 8.29 -9.35 7.15
CA ALA A 345 7.29 -8.88 8.13
C ALA A 345 7.92 -8.62 9.50
N ALA A 346 7.19 -7.89 10.31
CA ALA A 346 7.45 -7.65 11.72
C ALA A 346 6.13 -7.64 12.49
N ALA A 347 6.19 -7.90 13.79
CA ALA A 347 5.14 -7.50 14.73
C ALA A 347 5.61 -6.23 15.43
N ASP A 348 4.75 -5.21 15.50
CA ASP A 348 4.98 -4.01 16.29
C ASP A 348 4.16 -4.09 17.57
N HIS A 349 4.82 -4.49 18.67
CA HIS A 349 4.19 -4.66 19.97
C HIS A 349 3.77 -3.33 20.62
N GLU A 350 4.34 -2.20 20.19
CA GLU A 350 3.98 -0.89 20.76
C GLU A 350 2.63 -0.40 20.22
N LEU A 351 2.31 -0.74 18.96
CA LEU A 351 1.03 -0.39 18.32
C LEU A 351 0.09 -1.59 18.17
N ASN A 352 0.48 -2.76 18.69
CA ASN A 352 -0.24 -4.03 18.57
C ASN A 352 -0.70 -4.31 17.13
N CYS A 353 0.23 -4.25 16.18
CA CYS A 353 -0.07 -4.47 14.77
C CYS A 353 0.98 -5.34 14.06
N ASP A 354 0.55 -6.05 13.03
CA ASP A 354 1.39 -6.89 12.20
C ASP A 354 1.70 -6.17 10.89
N ILE A 355 2.97 -6.14 10.50
CA ILE A 355 3.47 -5.43 9.33
C ILE A 355 3.93 -6.42 8.27
N LEU A 356 3.48 -6.29 7.02
CA LEU A 356 3.92 -7.10 5.89
C LEU A 356 4.38 -6.22 4.74
N GLN A 357 5.50 -6.58 4.10
CA GLN A 357 5.93 -5.96 2.86
C GLN A 357 5.74 -6.92 1.68
N LEU A 358 4.92 -6.49 0.71
CA LEU A 358 4.70 -7.15 -0.57
C LEU A 358 5.43 -6.39 -1.70
N PRO A 359 6.48 -6.97 -2.30
CA PRO A 359 7.24 -6.30 -3.34
C PRO A 359 6.54 -6.37 -4.72
N TYR A 360 6.60 -5.26 -5.44
CA TYR A 360 6.29 -5.17 -6.86
C TYR A 360 7.57 -5.12 -7.68
N ALA A 361 7.48 -5.49 -8.96
CA ALA A 361 8.53 -5.22 -9.93
C ALA A 361 8.88 -3.72 -9.95
N GLY A 362 10.17 -3.39 -10.03
CA GLY A 362 10.62 -1.99 -10.14
C GLY A 362 11.04 -1.30 -8.84
N ASN A 363 11.39 -2.07 -7.80
CA ASN A 363 11.87 -1.56 -6.51
C ASN A 363 10.86 -0.66 -5.78
N ILE A 364 9.59 -1.05 -5.85
CA ILE A 364 8.46 -0.44 -5.14
C ILE A 364 7.73 -1.55 -4.37
N SER A 365 7.20 -1.27 -3.19
CA SER A 365 6.48 -2.28 -2.41
C SER A 365 5.23 -1.69 -1.77
N MET A 366 4.26 -2.56 -1.51
CA MET A 366 3.18 -2.28 -0.58
C MET A 366 3.62 -2.69 0.83
N ILE A 367 3.60 -1.75 1.76
CA ILE A 367 3.73 -2.01 3.19
C ILE A 367 2.32 -2.03 3.76
N ILE A 368 1.96 -3.09 4.47
CA ILE A 368 0.63 -3.33 5.03
C ILE A 368 0.79 -3.39 6.54
N ALA A 369 -0.03 -2.65 7.27
CA ALA A 369 -0.11 -2.68 8.72
C ALA A 369 -1.53 -3.09 9.13
N VAL A 370 -1.64 -4.24 9.79
CA VAL A 370 -2.91 -4.80 10.24
C VAL A 370 -2.94 -4.76 11.77
N PRO A 371 -3.83 -3.98 12.40
CA PRO A 371 -3.94 -3.99 13.85
C PRO A 371 -4.45 -5.36 14.32
N GLN A 372 -4.00 -5.82 15.49
CA GLN A 372 -4.38 -7.11 16.05
C GLN A 372 -5.85 -7.08 16.53
N LYS A 373 -6.26 -5.98 17.19
CA LYS A 373 -7.67 -5.67 17.53
C LYS A 373 -8.25 -4.67 16.51
N LEU A 374 -9.55 -4.78 16.20
CA LEU A 374 -10.23 -3.85 15.29
C LEU A 374 -10.19 -2.40 15.78
N SER A 375 -10.33 -2.19 17.09
CA SER A 375 -10.26 -0.88 17.75
C SER A 375 -8.89 -0.20 17.61
N GLY A 376 -7.83 -0.97 17.32
CA GLY A 376 -6.45 -0.48 17.20
C GLY A 376 -6.18 0.38 15.95
N MET A 377 -7.07 0.35 14.94
CA MET A 377 -6.87 1.13 13.70
C MET A 377 -6.74 2.63 13.99
N ARG A 378 -7.54 3.18 14.91
CA ARG A 378 -7.53 4.61 15.22
C ARG A 378 -6.18 5.06 15.79
N THR A 379 -5.60 4.27 16.68
CA THR A 379 -4.28 4.49 17.27
C THR A 379 -3.19 4.39 16.21
N LEU A 380 -3.22 3.35 15.38
CA LEU A 380 -2.28 3.16 14.27
C LEU A 380 -2.26 4.38 13.32
N GLU A 381 -3.43 4.90 12.97
CA GLU A 381 -3.56 6.08 12.10
C GLU A 381 -3.13 7.39 12.78
N GLN A 382 -3.25 7.48 14.10
CA GLN A 382 -2.80 8.65 14.85
C GLN A 382 -1.27 8.71 14.90
N GLU A 383 -0.63 7.56 15.09
CA GLU A 383 0.82 7.43 15.27
C GLU A 383 1.61 7.33 13.94
N ILE A 384 0.92 7.23 12.80
CA ILE A 384 1.57 7.15 11.49
C ILE A 384 2.49 8.36 11.25
N SER A 385 3.77 8.05 11.02
CA SER A 385 4.85 9.04 10.94
C SER A 385 6.04 8.50 10.16
N PRO A 386 6.92 9.36 9.59
CA PRO A 386 8.12 8.90 8.89
C PRO A 386 9.08 8.10 9.78
N THR A 387 9.11 8.40 11.08
CA THR A 387 9.87 7.65 12.10
C THR A 387 9.34 6.23 12.22
N LEU A 388 8.02 6.06 12.33
CA LEU A 388 7.37 4.76 12.41
C LEU A 388 7.58 3.95 11.13
N ILE A 389 7.41 4.57 9.96
CA ILE A 389 7.65 3.92 8.66
C ILE A 389 9.11 3.42 8.57
N SER A 390 10.08 4.23 9.01
CA SER A 390 11.49 3.82 9.02
C SER A 390 11.75 2.69 10.03
N LYS A 391 11.08 2.69 11.18
CA LYS A 391 11.16 1.61 12.19
C LYS A 391 10.67 0.30 11.58
N TRP A 392 9.49 0.29 10.95
CA TRP A 392 8.95 -0.88 10.28
C TRP A 392 9.90 -1.42 9.21
N LEU A 393 10.41 -0.56 8.33
CA LEU A 393 11.35 -0.96 7.27
C LEU A 393 12.62 -1.61 7.82
N ASN A 394 13.14 -1.16 8.96
CA ASN A 394 14.36 -1.70 9.57
C ASN A 394 14.14 -2.98 10.37
N ASN A 395 12.95 -3.18 10.94
CA ASN A 395 12.65 -4.29 11.86
C ASN A 395 12.09 -5.53 11.14
N MET A 396 11.69 -5.41 9.87
CA MET A 396 11.14 -6.54 9.12
C MET A 396 12.18 -7.61 8.86
N THR A 397 11.80 -8.87 9.08
CA THR A 397 12.65 -10.04 8.81
C THR A 397 12.02 -10.93 7.74
N ASN A 398 12.88 -11.50 6.90
CA ASN A 398 12.44 -12.33 5.79
C ASN A 398 12.21 -13.76 6.27
N ARG A 399 10.97 -14.26 6.16
CA ARG A 399 10.61 -15.64 6.50
C ARG A 399 9.59 -16.18 5.52
N THR A 400 9.61 -17.49 5.32
CA THR A 400 8.58 -18.19 4.56
C THR A 400 7.27 -18.16 5.31
N ARG A 401 6.23 -17.64 4.66
CA ARG A 401 4.87 -17.58 5.20
C ARG A 401 3.84 -17.67 4.09
N GLU A 402 2.63 -18.05 4.47
CA GLU A 402 1.46 -17.99 3.61
C GLU A 402 0.75 -16.64 3.81
N VAL A 403 0.63 -15.86 2.73
CA VAL A 403 -0.05 -14.57 2.71
C VAL A 403 -1.44 -14.76 2.12
N VAL A 404 -2.45 -14.25 2.81
CA VAL A 404 -3.83 -14.16 2.34
C VAL A 404 -4.20 -12.68 2.31
N PHE A 405 -4.50 -12.14 1.12
CA PHE A 405 -4.63 -10.71 0.88
C PHE A 405 -5.81 -10.39 -0.06
N PRO A 406 -6.69 -9.43 0.26
CA PRO A 406 -7.86 -9.14 -0.55
C PRO A 406 -7.48 -8.52 -1.89
N ARG A 407 -8.20 -8.90 -2.94
CA ARG A 407 -8.26 -8.13 -4.19
C ARG A 407 -9.19 -6.94 -3.96
N PHE A 408 -8.76 -5.74 -4.34
CA PHE A 408 -9.59 -4.53 -4.21
C PHE A 408 -9.22 -3.47 -5.24
N LYS A 409 -10.13 -2.53 -5.44
CA LYS A 409 -9.91 -1.30 -6.22
C LYS A 409 -10.44 -0.13 -5.40
N LEU A 410 -9.59 0.84 -5.09
CA LEU A 410 -10.03 2.09 -4.48
C LEU A 410 -9.98 3.23 -5.49
N GLU A 411 -10.97 4.11 -5.43
CA GLU A 411 -11.08 5.32 -6.22
C GLU A 411 -11.62 6.45 -5.35
N GLN A 412 -10.73 7.32 -4.90
CA GLN A 412 -11.06 8.36 -3.93
C GLN A 412 -10.82 9.75 -4.55
N ASN A 413 -11.70 10.69 -4.22
CA ASN A 413 -11.67 12.04 -4.75
C ASN A 413 -11.93 13.05 -3.63
N TYR A 414 -11.01 13.99 -3.45
CA TYR A 414 -11.03 14.98 -2.38
C TYR A 414 -10.84 16.40 -2.94
N ASP A 415 -11.53 17.36 -2.33
CA ASP A 415 -11.14 18.76 -2.39
C ASP A 415 -10.22 19.07 -1.20
N LEU A 416 -8.98 19.45 -1.51
CA LEU A 416 -7.95 19.63 -0.51
C LEU A 416 -7.91 21.05 0.08
N ILE A 417 -8.67 22.01 -0.44
CA ILE A 417 -8.57 23.41 0.00
C ILE A 417 -8.82 23.55 1.51
N GLU A 418 -9.94 23.04 2.00
CA GLU A 418 -10.30 23.18 3.42
C GLU A 418 -9.33 22.43 4.35
N HIS A 419 -8.83 21.28 3.91
CA HIS A 419 -7.83 20.51 4.64
C HIS A 419 -6.49 21.26 4.73
N LEU A 420 -6.07 21.92 3.65
CA LEU A 420 -4.84 22.72 3.61
C LEU A 420 -4.96 24.01 4.43
N LYS A 421 -6.14 24.66 4.44
CA LYS A 421 -6.44 25.80 5.33
C LYS A 421 -6.28 25.43 6.79
N GLU A 422 -6.82 24.29 7.22
CA GLU A 422 -6.62 23.79 8.59
C GLU A 422 -5.17 23.47 8.93
N MET A 423 -4.33 23.21 7.93
CA MET A 423 -2.90 22.97 8.12
C MET A 423 -2.06 24.26 8.15
N GLY A 424 -2.69 25.42 7.94
CA GLY A 424 -2.06 26.74 8.02
C GLY A 424 -1.82 27.42 6.67
N LEU A 425 -2.29 26.84 5.55
CA LEU A 425 -2.17 27.45 4.23
C LEU A 425 -3.48 28.13 3.85
N THR A 426 -3.56 29.45 4.00
CA THR A 426 -4.80 30.21 3.78
C THR A 426 -4.69 31.23 2.66
N ASP A 427 -3.54 31.90 2.52
CA ASP A 427 -3.38 33.02 1.61
C ASP A 427 -3.73 32.66 0.15
N PRO A 428 -3.22 31.55 -0.45
CA PRO A 428 -3.55 31.20 -1.84
C PRO A 428 -5.05 30.96 -2.12
N PHE A 429 -5.83 30.71 -1.07
CA PHE A 429 -7.25 30.36 -1.15
C PHE A 429 -8.18 31.52 -0.74
N THR A 430 -7.63 32.71 -0.51
CA THR A 430 -8.39 33.90 -0.08
C THR A 430 -7.96 35.11 -0.90
N GLU A 431 -8.73 36.20 -0.85
CA GLU A 431 -8.43 37.45 -1.58
C GLU A 431 -7.11 38.12 -1.14
N LYS A 432 -6.51 37.65 -0.04
CA LYS A 432 -5.18 38.08 0.43
C LYS A 432 -4.03 37.41 -0.33
N GLY A 433 -4.32 36.40 -1.15
CA GLY A 433 -3.34 35.67 -1.92
C GLY A 433 -2.58 36.57 -2.88
N ASP A 434 -1.27 36.64 -2.70
CA ASP A 434 -0.38 37.27 -3.67
C ASP A 434 0.01 36.23 -4.73
N PHE A 435 -0.38 36.49 -5.97
CA PHE A 435 -0.03 35.69 -7.15
C PHE A 435 0.78 36.50 -8.17
N SER A 436 1.43 37.58 -7.72
CA SER A 436 2.23 38.46 -8.59
C SER A 436 3.30 37.76 -9.43
N PRO A 437 3.90 36.60 -9.04
CA PRO A 437 4.79 35.85 -9.94
C PRO A 437 4.06 35.06 -11.04
N MET A 438 2.78 34.75 -10.86
CA MET A 438 1.96 34.04 -11.84
C MET A 438 1.20 35.00 -12.76
N THR A 439 0.63 36.07 -12.21
CA THR A 439 -0.22 37.03 -12.93
C THR A 439 -0.25 38.39 -12.22
N SER A 440 -0.50 39.46 -12.97
CA SER A 440 -0.73 40.80 -12.43
C SER A 440 -2.15 41.01 -11.87
N GLU A 441 -3.07 40.10 -12.18
CA GLU A 441 -4.46 40.18 -11.75
C GLU A 441 -4.65 39.58 -10.36
N LYS A 442 -5.66 40.05 -9.62
CA LYS A 442 -6.05 39.44 -8.35
C LYS A 442 -6.75 38.12 -8.63
N VAL A 443 -6.17 37.03 -8.13
CA VAL A 443 -6.69 35.67 -8.34
C VAL A 443 -6.65 34.88 -7.04
N ILE A 444 -7.50 33.86 -6.96
CA ILE A 444 -7.50 32.89 -5.86
C ILE A 444 -7.53 31.49 -6.46
N VAL A 445 -7.04 30.51 -5.69
CA VAL A 445 -7.20 29.11 -6.04
C VAL A 445 -8.56 28.65 -5.55
N ASN A 446 -9.48 28.47 -6.49
CA ASN A 446 -10.87 28.12 -6.20
C ASN A 446 -11.06 26.62 -5.98
N TRP A 447 -10.23 25.79 -6.62
CA TRP A 447 -10.39 24.35 -6.52
C TRP A 447 -9.05 23.62 -6.57
N PHE A 448 -8.78 22.79 -5.57
CA PHE A 448 -7.69 21.83 -5.61
C PHE A 448 -8.25 20.41 -5.48
N LYS A 449 -8.47 19.81 -6.64
CA LYS A 449 -8.98 18.45 -6.75
C LYS A 449 -7.85 17.43 -6.76
N HIS A 450 -7.91 16.51 -5.80
CA HIS A 450 -7.06 15.33 -5.74
C HIS A 450 -7.90 14.08 -5.95
N GLN A 451 -7.57 13.29 -6.97
CA GLN A 451 -8.16 11.96 -7.13
C GLN A 451 -7.08 10.91 -7.32
N SER A 452 -7.22 9.83 -6.59
CA SER A 452 -6.29 8.72 -6.54
C SER A 452 -7.04 7.44 -6.88
N THR A 453 -6.37 6.54 -7.60
CA THR A 453 -6.92 5.23 -7.92
C THR A 453 -5.85 4.18 -7.78
N ILE A 454 -6.16 3.10 -7.07
CA ILE A 454 -5.31 1.93 -6.95
C ILE A 454 -6.08 0.68 -7.36
N THR A 455 -5.43 -0.22 -8.10
CA THR A 455 -5.98 -1.54 -8.42
C THR A 455 -5.02 -2.61 -7.93
N VAL A 456 -5.53 -3.52 -7.10
CA VAL A 456 -4.80 -4.61 -6.49
C VAL A 456 -5.46 -5.92 -6.90
N ASN A 457 -4.73 -6.76 -7.63
CA ASN A 457 -5.17 -8.08 -8.09
C ASN A 457 -3.97 -9.02 -8.21
N GLU A 458 -4.15 -10.21 -8.77
CA GLU A 458 -3.14 -11.26 -8.84
C GLU A 458 -2.04 -10.97 -9.88
N GLU A 459 -2.21 -9.90 -10.69
CA GLU A 459 -1.40 -9.68 -11.89
C GLU A 459 0.10 -9.43 -11.62
N GLY A 460 0.87 -9.86 -12.61
CA GLY A 460 2.31 -9.66 -12.78
C GLY A 460 2.80 -10.33 -14.08
N THR A 461 4.09 -10.64 -14.25
CA THR A 461 4.60 -11.41 -15.43
C THR A 461 4.45 -12.93 -15.28
N GLU A 462 3.70 -13.61 -16.19
CA GLU A 462 3.29 -15.03 -16.05
C GLU A 462 4.45 -16.04 -15.99
N ALA A 463 5.64 -15.65 -16.43
CA ALA A 463 6.77 -16.56 -16.59
C ALA A 463 7.56 -16.93 -15.30
N ALA A 464 7.21 -16.40 -14.13
CA ALA A 464 7.99 -16.60 -12.90
C ALA A 464 7.36 -17.53 -11.85
N ALA A 465 6.22 -18.15 -12.15
CA ALA A 465 5.55 -19.11 -11.27
C ALA A 465 6.07 -20.54 -11.46
N MET A 466 7.39 -20.73 -11.62
CA MET A 466 7.99 -22.06 -11.50
C MET A 466 8.31 -22.31 -10.03
N THR A 467 7.73 -23.36 -9.51
CA THR A 467 7.87 -23.89 -8.15
C THR A 467 9.34 -23.99 -7.76
N HIS A 468 9.81 -23.08 -6.89
CA HIS A 468 10.97 -23.35 -6.07
C HIS A 468 10.55 -24.39 -5.02
N ILE A 469 10.75 -25.67 -5.34
CA ILE A 469 10.63 -26.77 -4.39
C ILE A 469 11.82 -26.65 -3.42
N GLY A 470 11.64 -25.84 -2.39
CA GLY A 470 12.51 -25.80 -1.22
C GLY A 470 11.97 -26.72 -0.13
N PHE A 471 12.87 -27.22 0.71
CA PHE A 471 12.56 -28.03 1.89
C PHE A 471 11.46 -27.36 2.74
N MET A 472 10.30 -28.00 2.84
CA MET A 472 9.16 -27.49 3.62
C MET A 472 9.16 -28.13 5.01
N PRO A 473 9.33 -27.36 6.09
CA PRO A 473 9.13 -27.89 7.44
C PRO A 473 7.66 -28.31 7.64
N LEU A 474 7.46 -29.41 8.36
CA LEU A 474 6.14 -30.00 8.68
C LEU A 474 5.39 -29.25 9.81
N SER A 475 5.97 -28.20 10.38
CA SER A 475 5.34 -27.39 11.44
C SER A 475 4.18 -26.54 10.89
N THR A 476 3.31 -26.06 11.79
CA THR A 476 2.31 -25.04 11.46
C THR A 476 2.98 -23.88 10.74
N GLN A 477 2.51 -23.60 9.53
CA GLN A 477 3.11 -22.60 8.67
C GLN A 477 2.62 -21.23 9.15
N THR A 478 3.55 -20.30 9.38
CA THR A 478 3.17 -18.93 9.72
C THR A 478 2.30 -18.35 8.61
N ARG A 479 1.10 -17.91 8.96
CA ARG A 479 0.15 -17.26 8.04
C ARG A 479 0.12 -15.76 8.35
N PHE A 480 -0.01 -14.94 7.32
CA PHE A 480 -0.32 -13.53 7.43
C PHE A 480 -1.63 -13.29 6.68
N ILE A 481 -2.71 -13.13 7.43
CA ILE A 481 -4.07 -13.02 6.91
C ILE A 481 -4.52 -11.57 7.06
N VAL A 482 -4.93 -10.96 5.95
CA VAL A 482 -5.44 -9.59 5.91
C VAL A 482 -6.95 -9.62 5.70
N ASP A 483 -7.67 -10.00 6.75
CA ASP A 483 -9.12 -10.24 6.78
C ASP A 483 -9.89 -9.19 7.59
N ARG A 484 -9.25 -8.05 7.90
CA ARG A 484 -9.81 -6.97 8.72
C ARG A 484 -9.19 -5.64 8.30
N PRO A 485 -9.72 -4.48 8.77
CA PRO A 485 -9.28 -3.18 8.29
C PRO A 485 -7.78 -3.01 8.45
N PHE A 486 -7.12 -2.51 7.41
CA PHE A 486 -5.67 -2.37 7.38
C PHE A 486 -5.25 -1.04 6.77
N LEU A 487 -4.10 -0.54 7.21
CA LEU A 487 -3.43 0.60 6.61
C LEU A 487 -2.39 0.09 5.61
N PHE A 488 -2.20 0.79 4.50
CA PHE A 488 -1.17 0.45 3.53
C PHE A 488 -0.44 1.69 3.01
N LEU A 489 0.81 1.48 2.61
CA LEU A 489 1.67 2.47 1.97
C LEU A 489 2.28 1.87 0.70
N ILE A 490 2.34 2.65 -0.37
CA ILE A 490 3.15 2.30 -1.55
C ILE A 490 4.47 3.06 -1.45
N TYR A 491 5.56 2.33 -1.24
CA TYR A 491 6.88 2.88 -0.96
C TYR A 491 7.86 2.61 -2.09
N GLU A 492 8.50 3.66 -2.62
CA GLU A 492 9.56 3.54 -3.63
C GLU A 492 10.93 3.58 -2.95
N HIS A 493 11.63 2.44 -2.97
CA HIS A 493 12.79 2.19 -2.12
C HIS A 493 14.02 3.00 -2.52
N ARG A 494 14.21 3.32 -3.80
CA ARG A 494 15.42 4.03 -4.26
C ARG A 494 15.44 5.51 -3.86
N THR A 495 14.29 6.10 -3.62
CA THR A 495 14.16 7.51 -3.24
C THR A 495 13.55 7.68 -1.86
N GLY A 496 13.10 6.60 -1.23
CA GLY A 496 12.39 6.61 0.04
C GLY A 496 11.04 7.34 -0.02
N CYS A 497 10.38 7.32 -1.18
CA CYS A 497 9.16 8.08 -1.43
C CYS A 497 7.91 7.30 -1.04
N VAL A 498 7.05 7.88 -0.21
CA VAL A 498 5.67 7.40 0.01
C VAL A 498 4.82 7.91 -1.15
N VAL A 499 4.52 7.02 -2.10
CA VAL A 499 3.76 7.34 -3.31
C VAL A 499 2.26 7.41 -3.02
N PHE A 500 1.75 6.39 -2.32
CA PHE A 500 0.36 6.32 -1.85
C PHE A 500 0.32 5.93 -0.39
N MET A 501 -0.72 6.35 0.30
CA MET A 501 -1.10 5.87 1.62
C MET A 501 -2.62 5.78 1.73
N GLY A 502 -3.11 4.78 2.43
CA GLY A 502 -4.53 4.55 2.52
C GLY A 502 -4.93 3.56 3.59
N ARG A 503 -6.23 3.48 3.83
CA ARG A 503 -6.88 2.49 4.69
C ARG A 503 -7.95 1.77 3.88
N VAL A 504 -7.99 0.46 4.02
CA VAL A 504 -9.08 -0.38 3.53
C VAL A 504 -9.87 -0.82 4.75
N VAL A 505 -11.13 -0.41 4.83
CA VAL A 505 -12.11 -0.84 5.83
C VAL A 505 -13.07 -1.88 5.23
N ASP A 506 -13.42 -1.70 3.96
CA ASP A 506 -14.23 -2.65 3.21
C ASP A 506 -13.68 -2.79 1.78
N PRO A 507 -13.02 -3.92 1.43
CA PRO A 507 -12.44 -4.11 0.10
C PRO A 507 -13.48 -4.28 -1.02
N SER A 508 -14.77 -4.44 -0.69
CA SER A 508 -15.86 -4.46 -1.68
C SER A 508 -16.30 -3.05 -2.12
N GLN A 509 -15.89 -2.00 -1.38
CA GLN A 509 -16.19 -0.60 -1.67
C GLN A 509 -15.00 0.11 -2.32
N SER A 510 -15.26 1.07 -3.21
CA SER A 510 -14.25 1.83 -3.95
C SER A 510 -13.91 3.17 -3.34
#